data_AF-A0A2V2UAT3-F1
#
_entry.id   AF-A0A2V2UAT3-F1
#
_cell.length_a   1.000
_cell.length_b   1.000
_cell.length_c   1.000
_cell.angle_alpha   90.00
_cell.angle_beta   90.00
_cell.angle_gamma   90.00
#
_symmetry.space_group_name_H-M   'P 1'
#
loop_
_entity.id
_entity.type
_entity.pdbx_description
1 polymer ?
#
loop_
_entity_poly.entity_id
_entity_poly.type
_entity_poly.pdbx_seq_one_letter_code
_entity_poly.pdbx_strand_id
1 'polypeptide(L)'
;MEPGTPPAHSMFKVIKKFTDSGVCCGVNIDPILPFITDSQSHLQEIIDSCHDSGVPYVFGALLRLRCDIWERVKIILKLLNIENGIDQYKNTIYQFREPLEPWYNVTVNESYESRVLQNLEEKVLENGMIFNFPDLIRSRRLNSNQSYNGGQQVTLTSYI
;
A
#
# COMPACT_ATOMS: atom_id res chain seq x y z
N MET A 1 10.93 7.52 -0.96
CA MET A 1 10.65 7.86 -2.36
C MET A 1 11.35 6.83 -3.23
N GLU A 2 10.61 6.12 -4.07
CA GLU A 2 11.13 5.10 -4.98
C GLU A 2 11.40 5.73 -6.35
N PRO A 3 12.66 5.99 -6.72
CA PRO A 3 12.98 6.58 -8.01
C PRO A 3 12.57 5.62 -9.13
N GLY A 4 11.81 6.12 -10.11
CA GLY A 4 11.34 5.33 -11.25
C GLY A 4 9.97 4.66 -11.06
N THR A 5 9.40 4.69 -9.84
CA THR A 5 8.03 4.22 -9.62
C THR A 5 7.04 5.18 -10.29
N PRO A 6 6.09 4.68 -11.10
CA PRO A 6 5.08 5.53 -11.72
C PRO A 6 4.22 6.21 -10.66
N PRO A 7 3.71 7.42 -10.92
CA PRO A 7 2.83 8.10 -9.98
C PRO A 7 1.54 7.29 -9.76
N ALA A 8 0.97 7.36 -8.56
CA ALA A 8 -0.19 6.57 -8.15
C ALA A 8 -1.37 6.64 -9.14
N HIS A 9 -1.70 7.83 -9.64
CA HIS A 9 -2.76 8.01 -10.63
C HIS A 9 -2.54 7.20 -11.92
N SER A 10 -1.28 6.98 -12.32
CA SER A 10 -0.96 6.18 -13.52
C SER A 10 -1.14 4.69 -13.23
N MET A 11 -0.80 4.24 -12.01
CA MET A 11 -1.09 2.86 -11.57
C MET A 11 -2.60 2.59 -11.53
N PHE A 12 -3.40 3.50 -10.95
CA PHE A 12 -4.85 3.35 -10.90
C PHE A 12 -5.52 3.36 -12.29
N LYS A 13 -5.02 4.15 -13.26
CA LYS A 13 -5.47 4.06 -14.66
C LYS A 13 -5.26 2.66 -15.26
N VAL A 14 -4.16 1.99 -14.91
CA VAL A 14 -3.88 0.62 -15.37
C VAL A 14 -4.78 -0.37 -14.65
N ILE A 15 -4.93 -0.26 -13.33
CA ILE A 15 -5.83 -1.09 -12.53
C ILE A 15 -7.27 -1.00 -13.08
N LYS A 16 -7.76 0.21 -13.38
CA LYS A 16 -9.09 0.42 -13.95
C LYS A 16 -9.30 -0.31 -15.28
N LYS A 17 -8.30 -0.34 -16.17
CA LYS A 17 -8.38 -1.11 -17.42
C LYS A 17 -8.53 -2.61 -17.17
N PHE A 18 -7.86 -3.13 -16.14
CA PHE A 18 -7.97 -4.54 -15.75
C PHE A 18 -9.34 -4.84 -15.16
N THR A 19 -9.83 -4.03 -14.23
CA THR A 19 -11.15 -4.22 -13.60
C THR A 19 -12.29 -4.06 -14.61
N ASP A 20 -12.20 -3.09 -15.53
CA ASP A 20 -13.15 -2.92 -16.65
C ASP A 20 -13.17 -4.12 -17.60
N SER A 21 -12.06 -4.86 -17.69
CA SER A 21 -11.95 -6.12 -18.44
C SER A 21 -12.37 -7.35 -17.64
N GLY A 22 -12.86 -7.17 -16.41
CA GLY A 22 -13.31 -8.24 -15.51
C GLY A 22 -12.19 -8.96 -14.75
N VAL A 23 -10.95 -8.45 -14.79
CA VAL A 23 -9.83 -8.98 -13.99
C VAL A 23 -10.00 -8.54 -12.54
N CYS A 24 -9.99 -9.50 -11.62
CA CYS A 24 -10.04 -9.23 -10.20
C CYS A 24 -8.71 -8.62 -9.74
N CYS A 25 -8.74 -7.38 -9.25
CA CYS A 25 -7.58 -6.68 -8.71
C CYS A 25 -7.70 -6.51 -7.19
N GLY A 26 -6.56 -6.35 -6.53
CA GLY A 26 -6.47 -5.93 -5.13
C GLY A 26 -5.35 -4.90 -4.97
N VAL A 27 -5.47 -4.05 -3.95
CA VAL A 27 -4.45 -3.05 -3.60
C VAL A 27 -3.89 -3.35 -2.21
N ASN A 28 -2.57 -3.49 -2.13
CA ASN A 28 -1.84 -3.56 -0.87
C ASN A 28 -1.22 -2.20 -0.53
N ILE A 29 -1.62 -1.60 0.58
CA ILE A 29 -1.02 -0.39 1.11
C ILE A 29 0.10 -0.80 2.08
N ASP A 30 1.29 -1.04 1.54
CA ASP A 30 2.45 -1.49 2.30
C ASP A 30 3.74 -0.85 1.76
N PRO A 31 4.48 -0.06 2.57
CA PRO A 31 4.21 0.22 3.98
C PRO A 31 3.35 1.48 4.21
N ILE A 32 2.50 1.42 5.23
CA ILE A 32 1.93 2.59 5.89
C ILE A 32 2.99 3.17 6.85
N LEU A 33 3.30 4.46 6.70
CA LEU A 33 4.36 5.15 7.42
C LEU A 33 3.77 6.03 8.54
N PRO A 34 4.12 5.77 9.82
CA PRO A 34 3.64 6.58 10.92
C PRO A 34 3.95 8.08 10.75
N PHE A 35 2.98 8.95 11.01
CA PHE A 35 3.04 10.41 10.83
C PHE A 35 3.29 10.92 9.39
N ILE A 36 3.42 10.03 8.41
CA ILE A 36 3.73 10.42 7.02
C ILE A 36 2.56 10.03 6.10
N THR A 37 2.11 8.77 6.12
CA THR A 37 1.04 8.26 5.24
C THR A 37 -0.11 7.58 5.98
N ASP A 38 -0.13 7.63 7.31
CA ASP A 38 -1.13 6.97 8.16
C ASP A 38 -2.27 7.89 8.64
N SER A 39 -2.33 9.12 8.11
CA SER A 39 -3.44 10.03 8.40
C SER A 39 -4.73 9.53 7.74
N GLN A 40 -5.87 9.80 8.36
CA GLN A 40 -7.17 9.40 7.81
C GLN A 40 -7.44 9.99 6.43
N SER A 41 -6.93 11.19 6.13
CA SER A 41 -7.08 11.83 4.81
C SER A 41 -6.24 11.14 3.75
N HIS A 42 -4.97 10.83 4.04
CA HIS A 42 -4.10 10.11 3.09
C HIS A 42 -4.64 8.71 2.79
N LEU A 43 -5.12 8.00 3.81
CA LEU A 43 -5.75 6.70 3.60
C LEU A 43 -7.03 6.83 2.77
N GLN A 44 -7.87 7.84 3.05
CA GLN A 44 -9.09 8.07 2.28
C GLN A 44 -8.81 8.30 0.79
N GLU A 45 -7.83 9.12 0.44
CA GLU A 45 -7.48 9.39 -0.96
C GLU A 45 -7.12 8.11 -1.74
N ILE A 46 -6.45 7.16 -1.07
CA ILE A 46 -6.10 5.87 -1.66
C ILE A 46 -7.36 4.99 -1.79
N ILE A 47 -8.22 4.97 -0.76
CA ILE A 47 -9.49 4.23 -0.77
C ILE A 47 -10.42 4.72 -1.87
N ASP A 48 -10.57 6.03 -2.03
CA ASP A 48 -11.37 6.65 -3.10
C ASP A 48 -10.83 6.22 -4.47
N SER A 49 -9.50 6.25 -4.65
CA SER A 49 -8.86 5.79 -5.88
C SER A 49 -9.09 4.31 -6.16
N CYS A 50 -9.13 3.47 -5.12
CA CYS A 50 -9.45 2.04 -5.24
C CYS A 50 -10.90 1.83 -5.67
N HIS A 51 -11.83 2.52 -5.01
CA HIS A 51 -13.26 2.48 -5.32
C HIS A 51 -13.52 2.92 -6.77
N ASP A 52 -12.98 4.07 -7.19
CA ASP A 52 -13.14 4.60 -8.55
C ASP A 52 -12.53 3.68 -9.61
N SER A 53 -11.48 2.95 -9.23
CA SER A 53 -10.83 1.96 -10.08
C SER A 53 -11.54 0.61 -10.11
N GLY A 54 -12.65 0.44 -9.36
CA GLY A 54 -13.40 -0.82 -9.28
C GLY A 54 -12.63 -1.95 -8.59
N VAL A 55 -11.73 -1.61 -7.66
CA VAL A 55 -10.95 -2.59 -6.89
C VAL A 55 -11.83 -3.14 -5.76
N PRO A 56 -12.07 -4.46 -5.70
CA PRO A 56 -12.87 -5.04 -4.62
C PRO A 56 -12.09 -5.34 -3.34
N TYR A 57 -10.76 -5.51 -3.40
CA TYR A 57 -9.93 -5.95 -2.27
C TYR A 57 -8.88 -4.91 -1.92
N VAL A 58 -8.86 -4.48 -0.66
CA VAL A 58 -7.83 -3.56 -0.14
C VAL A 58 -7.34 -4.07 1.19
N PHE A 59 -6.04 -4.01 1.43
CA PHE A 59 -5.43 -4.34 2.72
C PHE A 59 -4.17 -3.49 2.90
N GLY A 60 -3.57 -3.51 4.08
CA GLY A 60 -2.35 -2.76 4.33
C GLY A 60 -1.56 -3.30 5.50
N ALA A 61 -0.32 -2.84 5.60
CA ALA A 61 0.60 -3.17 6.67
C ALA A 61 1.45 -1.94 7.04
N LEU A 62 1.80 -1.81 8.31
CA LEU A 62 2.70 -0.75 8.75
C LEU A 62 4.15 -1.08 8.43
N LEU A 63 4.95 -0.03 8.27
CA LEU A 63 6.39 -0.15 8.05
C LEU A 63 7.05 -1.03 9.11
N ARG A 64 7.71 -2.10 8.66
CA ARG A 64 8.69 -2.84 9.46
C ARG A 64 10.03 -2.11 9.43
N LEU A 65 10.44 -1.57 10.57
CA LEU A 65 11.59 -0.68 10.67
C LEU A 65 12.90 -1.47 10.69
N ARG A 66 13.83 -1.08 9.80
CA ARG A 66 15.22 -1.57 9.76
C ARG A 66 16.18 -0.44 10.11
N CYS A 67 17.41 -0.78 10.47
CA CYS A 67 18.44 0.21 10.81
C CYS A 67 18.64 1.26 9.70
N ASP A 68 18.77 0.85 8.43
CA ASP A 68 18.99 1.73 7.28
C ASP A 68 17.77 2.60 6.98
N ILE A 69 16.58 2.07 7.19
CA ILE A 69 15.32 2.79 7.00
C ILE A 69 15.11 3.82 8.11
N TRP A 70 15.48 3.49 9.35
CA TRP A 70 15.37 4.41 10.48
C TRP A 70 16.16 5.70 10.26
N GLU A 71 17.39 5.61 9.74
CA GLU A 71 18.19 6.80 9.41
C GLU A 71 17.49 7.69 8.37
N ARG A 72 16.84 7.09 7.38
CA ARG A 72 16.06 7.83 6.36
C ARG A 72 14.80 8.44 6.94
N VAL A 73 14.10 7.72 7.81
CA VAL A 73 12.90 8.22 8.50
C VAL A 73 13.24 9.43 9.37
N LYS A 74 14.36 9.41 10.11
CA LYS A 74 14.82 10.58 10.89
C LYS A 74 14.98 11.83 10.02
N ILE A 75 15.51 11.68 8.80
CA ILE A 75 15.64 12.80 7.86
C ILE A 75 14.26 13.30 7.44
N ILE A 76 13.35 12.40 7.07
CA ILE A 76 11.99 12.75 6.62
C ILE A 76 11.21 13.47 7.74
N LEU A 77 11.22 12.94 8.96
CA LEU A 77 10.54 13.55 10.11
C LEU A 77 11.02 14.98 10.37
N LYS A 78 12.34 15.23 10.23
CA LYS A 78 12.91 16.58 10.34
C LYS A 78 12.48 17.49 9.19
N LEU A 79 12.51 17.00 7.95
CA LEU A 79 12.11 17.78 6.77
C LEU A 79 10.63 18.16 6.80
N LEU A 80 9.78 17.28 7.33
CA LEU A 80 8.35 17.51 7.51
C LEU A 80 8.02 18.29 8.79
N ASN A 81 9.02 18.70 9.58
CA ASN A 81 8.86 19.37 10.88
C ASN A 81 7.90 18.65 11.84
N ILE A 82 7.97 17.31 11.89
CA ILE A 82 7.16 16.52 12.81
C ILE A 82 7.72 16.66 14.23
N GLU A 83 7.07 17.49 15.05
CA GLU A 83 7.45 17.71 16.45
C GLU A 83 7.47 16.39 17.23
N ASN A 84 8.55 16.18 17.99
CA ASN A 84 8.78 14.96 18.77
C ASN A 84 8.71 13.65 17.98
N GLY A 85 8.73 13.69 16.63
CA GLY A 85 8.53 12.51 15.80
C GLY A 85 9.56 11.42 16.07
N ILE A 86 10.82 11.78 16.28
CA ILE A 86 11.89 10.83 16.59
C ILE A 86 11.63 10.12 17.93
N ASP A 87 11.24 10.88 18.96
CA ASP A 87 10.98 10.32 20.29
C ASP A 87 9.71 9.47 20.32
N GLN A 88 8.67 9.89 19.60
CA GLN A 88 7.45 9.11 19.41
C GLN A 88 7.74 7.79 18.70
N TYR A 89 8.55 7.80 17.64
CA TYR A 89 8.98 6.58 16.97
C TYR A 89 9.67 5.60 17.92
N LYS A 90 10.62 6.09 18.72
CA LYS A 90 11.41 5.25 19.64
C LYS A 90 10.62 4.75 20.84
N ASN A 91 9.87 5.63 21.49
CA ASN A 91 9.31 5.36 22.81
C ASN A 91 7.84 4.92 22.77
N THR A 92 7.11 5.31 21.72
CA THR A 92 5.68 5.04 21.61
C THR A 92 5.41 4.03 20.50
N ILE A 93 5.86 4.29 19.27
CA ILE A 93 5.45 3.53 18.09
C ILE A 93 6.19 2.21 17.96
N TYR A 94 7.52 2.21 17.93
CA TYR A 94 8.35 1.00 17.70
C TYR A 94 9.02 0.45 18.97
N GLN A 95 9.05 1.23 20.06
CA GLN A 95 9.54 0.78 21.38
C GLN A 95 10.94 0.14 21.36
N PHE A 96 11.90 0.80 20.71
CA PHE A 96 13.29 0.31 20.57
C PHE A 96 14.32 1.28 21.16
N ARG A 97 15.55 0.79 21.33
CA ARG A 97 16.71 1.60 21.72
C ARG A 97 17.69 1.70 20.55
N GLU A 98 18.40 2.82 20.47
CA GLU A 98 19.44 3.01 19.46
C GLU A 98 20.81 2.51 19.96
N PRO A 99 21.67 1.98 19.06
CA PRO A 99 21.40 1.75 17.64
C PRO A 99 20.47 0.54 17.40
N LEU A 100 19.76 0.54 16.27
CA LEU A 100 19.05 -0.65 15.80
C LEU A 100 20.05 -1.69 15.28
N GLU A 101 19.94 -2.92 15.77
CA GLU A 101 20.76 -4.03 15.31
C GLU A 101 20.51 -4.31 13.80
N PRO A 102 21.57 -4.44 12.97
CA PRO A 102 21.39 -4.60 11.51
C PRO A 102 20.54 -5.79 11.07
N TRP A 103 20.52 -6.86 11.87
CA TRP A 103 19.86 -8.14 11.56
C TRP A 103 18.43 -8.23 12.09
N TYR A 104 17.98 -7.23 12.85
CA TYR A 104 16.70 -7.27 13.55
C TYR A 104 15.79 -6.15 13.06
N ASN A 105 14.63 -6.54 12.55
CA ASN A 105 13.61 -5.60 12.11
C ASN A 105 12.60 -5.43 13.24
N VAL A 106 12.20 -4.18 13.50
CA VAL A 106 11.26 -3.85 14.56
C VAL A 106 9.88 -3.56 13.96
N THR A 107 8.85 -4.16 14.53
CA THR A 107 7.46 -3.87 14.18
C THR A 107 6.93 -2.74 15.05
N VAL A 108 5.86 -2.11 14.58
CA VAL A 108 5.09 -1.18 15.42
C VAL A 108 4.49 -1.92 16.62
N ASN A 109 4.17 -1.20 17.69
CA ASN A 109 3.44 -1.75 18.82
C ASN A 109 1.99 -2.06 18.42
N GLU A 110 1.42 -3.07 19.08
CA GLU A 110 0.09 -3.61 18.78
C GLU A 110 -1.04 -2.57 18.86
N SER A 111 -0.97 -1.64 19.82
CA SER A 111 -2.00 -0.61 19.98
C SER A 111 -2.00 0.39 18.83
N TYR A 112 -0.81 0.78 18.35
CA TYR A 112 -0.68 1.67 17.19
C TYR A 112 -1.11 0.96 15.90
N GLU A 113 -0.66 -0.27 15.71
CA GLU A 113 -1.02 -1.11 14.57
C GLU A 113 -2.54 -1.30 14.47
N SER A 114 -3.15 -1.77 15.55
CA SER A 114 -4.59 -2.03 15.61
C SER A 114 -5.40 -0.78 15.28
N ARG A 115 -5.00 0.38 15.83
CA ARG A 115 -5.69 1.65 15.56
C ARG A 115 -5.60 2.04 14.08
N VAL A 116 -4.42 1.94 13.46
CA VAL A 116 -4.23 2.33 12.06
C VAL A 116 -4.96 1.36 11.12
N LEU A 117 -4.84 0.05 11.36
CA LEU A 117 -5.49 -0.97 10.54
C LEU A 117 -7.01 -0.97 10.70
N GLN A 118 -7.53 -0.74 11.91
CA GLN A 118 -8.97 -0.59 12.13
C GLN A 118 -9.53 0.62 11.38
N ASN A 119 -8.85 1.78 11.43
CA ASN A 119 -9.27 2.95 10.66
C ASN A 119 -9.26 2.68 9.14
N LEU A 120 -8.29 1.91 8.66
CA LEU A 120 -8.22 1.52 7.25
C LEU A 120 -9.36 0.55 6.89
N GLU A 121 -9.59 -0.47 7.71
CA GLU A 121 -10.66 -1.44 7.54
C GLU A 121 -12.03 -0.76 7.51
N GLU A 122 -12.31 0.13 8.46
CA GLU A 122 -13.56 0.91 8.51
C GLU A 122 -13.81 1.66 7.19
N LYS A 123 -12.81 2.40 6.69
CA LYS A 123 -12.90 3.13 5.42
C LYS A 123 -13.11 2.23 4.20
N VAL A 124 -12.45 1.07 4.18
CA VAL A 124 -12.60 0.08 3.11
C VAL A 124 -14.03 -0.46 3.10
N LEU A 125 -14.57 -0.82 4.26
CA LEU A 125 -15.92 -1.36 4.40
C LEU A 125 -17.00 -0.31 4.09
N GLU A 126 -16.82 0.94 4.51
CA GLU A 126 -17.72 2.07 4.20
C GLU A 126 -17.84 2.31 2.68
N ASN A 127 -16.79 2.01 1.92
CA ASN A 127 -16.78 2.11 0.46
C ASN A 127 -17.26 0.83 -0.24
N GLY A 128 -17.84 -0.13 0.49
CA GLY A 128 -18.35 -1.38 -0.05
C GLY A 128 -17.29 -2.33 -0.59
N MET A 129 -16.01 -2.09 -0.25
CA MET A 129 -14.88 -2.95 -0.60
C MET A 129 -14.62 -3.98 0.51
N ILE A 130 -13.70 -4.92 0.25
CA ILE A 130 -13.37 -6.03 1.14
C ILE A 130 -11.98 -5.80 1.74
N PHE A 131 -11.89 -5.76 3.07
CA PHE A 131 -10.62 -5.70 3.79
C PHE A 131 -9.98 -7.08 3.94
N ASN A 132 -9.53 -7.66 2.83
CA ASN A 132 -8.90 -8.98 2.81
C ASN A 132 -8.16 -9.22 1.48
N PHE A 133 -7.46 -10.34 1.38
CA PHE A 133 -6.99 -10.85 0.11
C PHE A 133 -8.11 -11.54 -0.68
N PRO A 134 -8.10 -11.46 -2.02
CA PRO A 134 -8.99 -12.27 -2.84
C PRO A 134 -8.73 -13.76 -2.62
N ASP A 135 -9.79 -14.54 -2.43
CA ASP A 135 -9.72 -16.00 -2.51
C ASP A 135 -9.43 -16.43 -3.96
N LEU A 136 -8.14 -16.54 -4.31
CA LEU A 136 -7.68 -16.87 -5.66
C LEU A 136 -8.06 -18.31 -6.10
N ILE A 137 -8.57 -19.13 -5.19
CA ILE A 137 -9.04 -20.49 -5.49
C ILE A 137 -10.38 -20.46 -6.25
N ARG A 138 -11.17 -19.39 -6.14
CA ARG A 138 -12.42 -19.26 -6.90
C ARG A 138 -12.14 -18.78 -8.33
N SER A 139 -12.18 -19.74 -9.26
CA SER A 139 -12.16 -19.49 -10.70
C SER A 139 -13.39 -18.70 -11.16
N ARG A 140 -13.36 -17.36 -11.07
CA ARG A 140 -14.15 -16.55 -12.00
C ARG A 140 -13.54 -16.76 -13.38
N ARG A 141 -14.25 -17.47 -14.26
CA ARG A 141 -13.92 -17.49 -15.69
C ARG A 141 -13.92 -16.05 -16.17
N LEU A 142 -12.75 -15.53 -16.54
CA LEU A 142 -12.67 -14.35 -17.38
C LEU A 142 -13.46 -14.69 -18.64
N ASN A 143 -14.50 -13.91 -18.95
CA ASN A 143 -15.15 -14.01 -20.24
C ASN A 143 -14.06 -13.69 -21.27
N SER A 144 -13.72 -14.64 -22.13
CA SER A 144 -12.82 -14.37 -23.24
C SER A 144 -13.47 -13.27 -24.08
N ASN A 145 -12.99 -12.04 -23.96
CA ASN A 145 -13.30 -11.04 -24.97
C ASN A 145 -12.81 -11.62 -26.30
N GLN A 146 -13.65 -11.49 -27.32
CA GLN A 146 -13.44 -11.99 -28.68
C GLN A 146 -11.97 -11.87 -29.06
N SER A 147 -11.40 -12.98 -29.52
CA SER A 147 -10.05 -13.08 -30.05
C SER A 147 -9.68 -11.79 -30.79
N TYR A 148 -8.72 -11.06 -30.23
CA TYR A 148 -8.12 -9.89 -30.85
C TYR A 148 -7.43 -10.36 -32.15
N ASN A 149 -8.18 -10.39 -33.24
CA ASN A 149 -7.68 -10.74 -34.58
C ASN A 149 -6.95 -9.53 -35.14
N GLY A 150 -5.72 -9.30 -34.71
CA GLY A 150 -4.89 -8.25 -35.30
C GLY A 150 -3.67 -7.87 -34.49
N GLY A 151 -2.59 -8.66 -34.63
CA GLY A 151 -1.25 -8.29 -34.15
C GLY A 151 -0.59 -9.40 -33.34
N GLN A 152 0.68 -9.69 -33.64
CA GLN A 152 1.51 -10.60 -32.84
C GLN A 152 1.43 -10.24 -31.36
N GLN A 153 1.21 -11.24 -30.51
CA GLN A 153 1.35 -11.08 -29.07
C GLN A 153 2.76 -10.56 -28.77
N VAL A 154 2.83 -9.31 -28.33
CA VAL A 154 4.08 -8.61 -28.05
C VAL A 154 4.63 -9.19 -26.76
N THR A 155 5.68 -10.01 -26.85
CA THR A 155 6.35 -10.56 -25.67
C THR A 155 7.33 -9.53 -25.11
N LEU A 156 7.68 -9.60 -23.82
CA LEU A 156 8.72 -8.75 -23.22
C LEU A 156 10.03 -8.73 -24.02
N THR A 157 10.34 -9.83 -24.72
CA THR A 157 11.46 -9.96 -25.65
C THR A 157 11.42 -9.06 -26.88
N SER A 158 10.29 -8.42 -27.20
CA SER A 158 10.19 -7.49 -28.32
C SER A 158 10.49 -6.03 -27.96
N TYR A 159 10.88 -5.78 -26.71
CA TYR A 159 11.34 -4.48 -26.21
C TYR A 159 12.82 -4.48 -25.76
N ILE A 160 13.55 -5.58 -25.96
CA ILE A 160 14.99 -5.71 -25.71
C ILE A 160 15.71 -5.71 -27.06
#